data_AF-A0A0U5FVE4-F1
#
_entry.id   AF-A0A0U5FVE4-F1
#
_cell.length_a   1.000
_cell.length_b   1.000
_cell.length_c   1.000
_cell.angle_alpha   90.00
_cell.angle_beta   90.00
_cell.angle_gamma   90.00
#
_symmetry.space_group_name_H-M   'P 1'
#
loop_
_entity.id
_entity.type
_entity.pdbx_description
1 polymer ?
#
loop_
_entity_poly.entity_id
_entity_poly.type
_entity_poly.pdbx_seq_one_letter_code
_entity_poly.pdbx_strand_id
1 'polypeptide(L)'
;MSSTRSLNIPASKSTVQVSIIDTTFDAKFPAAYFMGPPIKGFDELTAVAYAFLVKHVDSVGEERSIVFDLGTPKDVVNDFPPKVAEWFMGMGFMRVEKYVSEILEESNVALDSIEAIIWSHAHMDHVGRPSLFPTTAKLIVGPGIKQAFFPGYPTAPDSQILSREFAGREVAELSLPEFSLDIGGLKALDYFGDGSFYLLSAPGHAIGHLNALARTTDNTFLYLAGDSVHHLSELRPHAASHLPQSVALRGSSRCCPGAAFHAIHPLSDITKVPDRYHEPLGYPDSTPDTAPFFTISQTPTGESLASDVNDARATIKAVQRFDADENVFVVAAHDASIRGILDLFPRTANDWKVKGLKEAGRWLFLDDFEEALRLAGENVGDSTRTA
;
A
#
# COMPACT_ATOMS: atom_id res chain seq x y z
N MET A 1 19.56 -11.15 18.09
CA MET A 1 18.37 -11.50 18.90
C MET A 1 17.17 -11.43 17.96
N SER A 2 16.39 -12.49 17.83
CA SER A 2 15.37 -12.67 16.75
C SER A 2 14.44 -11.46 16.60
N SER A 3 14.36 -10.91 15.39
CA SER A 3 13.62 -9.70 15.02
C SER A 3 12.11 -9.79 15.31
N THR A 4 11.56 -11.01 15.30
CA THR A 4 10.18 -11.32 15.73
C THR A 4 9.84 -10.90 17.16
N ARG A 5 10.83 -10.79 18.07
CA ARG A 5 10.60 -10.28 19.43
C ARG A 5 10.34 -8.78 19.47
N SER A 6 10.74 -8.02 18.45
CA SER A 6 10.53 -6.56 18.41
C SER A 6 9.13 -6.18 17.90
N LEU A 7 8.55 -6.99 17.02
CA LEU A 7 7.22 -6.77 16.44
C LEU A 7 6.10 -7.51 17.19
N ASN A 8 6.41 -8.30 18.23
CA ASN A 8 5.43 -9.11 18.97
C ASN A 8 4.61 -10.07 18.10
N ILE A 9 5.18 -10.57 17.00
CA ILE A 9 4.49 -11.54 16.12
C ILE A 9 4.42 -12.90 16.85
N PRO A 10 3.23 -13.50 17.03
CA PRO A 10 3.12 -14.83 17.62
C PRO A 10 3.97 -15.87 16.88
N ALA A 11 4.57 -16.79 17.64
CA ALA A 11 5.36 -17.88 17.05
C ALA A 11 4.43 -18.87 16.35
N SER A 12 4.73 -19.20 15.10
CA SER A 12 4.05 -20.23 14.33
C SER A 12 4.99 -20.84 13.30
N LYS A 13 4.65 -22.05 12.85
CA LYS A 13 5.25 -22.71 11.67
C LYS A 13 4.30 -22.76 10.48
N SER A 14 3.03 -22.38 10.64
CA SER A 14 2.07 -22.28 9.55
C SER A 14 2.39 -21.09 8.66
N THR A 15 2.30 -21.27 7.35
CA THR A 15 2.61 -20.25 6.34
C THR A 15 1.50 -20.15 5.31
N VAL A 16 1.42 -19.03 4.62
CA VAL A 16 0.60 -18.89 3.42
C VAL A 16 1.46 -18.71 2.18
N GLN A 17 0.95 -19.14 1.04
CA GLN A 17 1.49 -18.77 -0.26
C GLN A 17 0.87 -17.44 -0.69
N VAL A 18 1.69 -16.49 -1.12
CA VAL A 18 1.24 -15.15 -1.55
C VAL A 18 1.68 -14.92 -2.98
N SER A 19 0.76 -14.44 -3.82
CA SER A 19 1.06 -13.95 -5.16
C SER A 19 0.64 -12.50 -5.29
N ILE A 20 1.51 -11.66 -5.86
CA ILE A 20 1.23 -10.23 -6.06
C ILE A 20 0.64 -10.05 -7.45
N ILE A 21 -0.59 -9.56 -7.53
CA ILE A 21 -1.32 -9.32 -8.77
C ILE A 21 -1.13 -7.85 -9.15
N ASP A 22 -0.49 -7.59 -10.28
CA ASP A 22 -0.57 -6.29 -10.95
C ASP A 22 -1.99 -6.14 -11.50
N THR A 23 -2.75 -5.21 -10.94
CA THR A 23 -4.16 -4.99 -11.30
C THR A 23 -4.33 -4.28 -12.63
N THR A 24 -3.24 -4.02 -13.37
CA THR A 24 -3.17 -3.27 -14.62
C THR A 24 -3.57 -1.80 -14.50
N PHE A 25 -3.68 -1.30 -13.26
CA PHE A 25 -3.88 0.11 -12.97
C PHE A 25 -2.57 0.87 -13.18
N ASP A 26 -2.63 1.92 -14.00
CA ASP A 26 -1.55 2.85 -14.25
C ASP A 26 -2.13 4.27 -14.25
N ALA A 27 -1.63 5.12 -13.36
CA ALA A 27 -2.16 6.46 -13.18
C ALA A 27 -1.08 7.50 -12.87
N LYS A 28 -1.43 8.77 -13.13
CA LYS A 28 -0.65 9.95 -12.78
C LYS A 28 -1.52 10.94 -12.04
N PHE A 29 -1.10 11.28 -10.83
CA PHE A 29 -1.84 12.22 -9.98
C PHE A 29 -0.96 13.34 -9.46
N PRO A 30 -1.51 14.52 -9.15
CA PRO A 30 -0.77 15.54 -8.41
C PRO A 30 -0.27 15.00 -7.05
N ALA A 31 1.04 15.01 -6.83
CA ALA A 31 1.65 14.48 -5.61
C ALA A 31 1.09 15.13 -4.33
N ALA A 32 0.73 16.42 -4.43
CA ALA A 32 0.19 17.23 -3.34
C ALA A 32 -1.14 16.72 -2.75
N TYR A 33 -1.89 15.86 -3.45
CA TYR A 33 -3.09 15.23 -2.88
C TYR A 33 -2.76 14.21 -1.81
N PHE A 34 -1.63 13.52 -1.94
CA PHE A 34 -1.27 12.39 -1.09
C PHE A 34 -0.25 12.80 -0.04
N MET A 35 0.78 13.56 -0.46
CA MET A 35 1.97 13.78 0.36
C MET A 35 2.43 15.24 0.37
N GLY A 36 3.07 15.63 1.47
CA GLY A 36 3.64 16.96 1.67
C GLY A 36 4.78 16.95 2.70
N PRO A 37 5.56 18.04 2.81
CA PRO A 37 5.46 19.29 2.06
C PRO A 37 5.84 19.14 0.58
N PRO A 38 5.38 20.01 -0.34
CA PRO A 38 5.76 19.93 -1.75
C PRO A 38 7.28 20.04 -1.94
N ILE A 39 7.85 19.16 -2.77
CA ILE A 39 9.25 19.22 -3.22
C ILE A 39 9.26 19.65 -4.69
N LYS A 40 9.96 20.74 -4.99
CA LYS A 40 10.04 21.28 -6.35
C LYS A 40 10.66 20.24 -7.30
N GLY A 41 9.99 19.95 -8.42
CA GLY A 41 10.41 18.91 -9.37
C GLY A 41 9.83 17.53 -9.07
N PHE A 42 9.02 17.40 -8.03
CA PHE A 42 8.21 16.22 -7.72
C PHE A 42 6.74 16.65 -7.58
N ASP A 43 6.11 16.97 -8.72
CA ASP A 43 4.74 17.49 -8.76
C ASP A 43 3.70 16.39 -9.05
N GLU A 44 4.14 15.23 -9.53
CA GLU A 44 3.29 14.13 -10.00
C GLU A 44 3.73 12.80 -9.37
N LEU A 45 2.76 12.06 -8.82
CA LEU A 45 2.90 10.68 -8.38
C LEU A 45 2.53 9.76 -9.55
N THR A 46 3.42 8.84 -9.91
CA THR A 46 3.07 7.68 -10.75
C THR A 46 2.56 6.57 -9.84
N ALA A 47 1.28 6.22 -9.99
CA ALA A 47 0.63 5.19 -9.18
C ALA A 47 0.34 3.94 -10.02
N VAL A 48 0.58 2.79 -9.41
CA VAL A 48 0.12 1.46 -9.86
C VAL A 48 -0.82 0.90 -8.80
N ALA A 49 -1.46 -0.25 -8.98
CA ALA A 49 -2.18 -0.88 -7.89
C ALA A 49 -1.92 -2.39 -7.85
N TYR A 50 -1.64 -2.91 -6.65
CA TYR A 50 -1.47 -4.33 -6.40
C TYR A 50 -2.65 -4.92 -5.63
N ALA A 51 -3.07 -6.11 -6.04
CA ALA A 51 -3.92 -7.02 -5.28
C ALA A 51 -3.11 -8.27 -4.90
N PHE A 52 -3.64 -9.12 -4.02
CA PHE A 52 -2.89 -10.27 -3.53
C PHE A 52 -3.77 -11.51 -3.45
N LEU A 53 -3.34 -12.59 -4.13
CA LEU A 53 -3.91 -13.92 -3.92
C LEU A 53 -3.14 -14.60 -2.78
N VAL A 54 -3.86 -14.99 -1.72
CA VAL A 54 -3.31 -15.70 -0.57
C VAL A 54 -3.93 -17.09 -0.50
N LYS A 55 -3.08 -18.12 -0.53
CA LYS A 55 -3.48 -19.51 -0.35
C LYS A 55 -2.96 -20.05 0.97
N HIS A 56 -3.87 -20.63 1.74
CA HIS A 56 -3.59 -21.30 3.01
C HIS A 56 -3.89 -22.79 2.85
N VAL A 57 -3.05 -23.63 3.42
CA VAL A 57 -3.31 -25.07 3.55
C VAL A 57 -3.18 -25.40 5.02
N ASP A 58 -4.25 -25.89 5.63
CA ASP A 58 -4.28 -26.17 7.05
C ASP A 58 -3.55 -27.47 7.43
N SER A 59 -3.53 -27.81 8.72
CA SER A 59 -2.84 -29.01 9.22
C SER A 59 -3.45 -30.34 8.74
N VAL A 60 -4.68 -30.34 8.21
CA VAL A 60 -5.35 -31.53 7.67
C VAL A 60 -5.35 -31.56 6.14
N GLY A 61 -4.82 -30.52 5.48
CA GLY A 61 -4.61 -30.45 4.04
C GLY A 61 -5.72 -29.72 3.28
N GLU A 62 -6.64 -29.04 3.96
CA GLU A 62 -7.70 -28.26 3.31
C GLU A 62 -7.12 -26.94 2.80
N GLU A 63 -7.34 -26.66 1.50
CA GLU A 63 -6.91 -25.41 0.87
C GLU A 63 -8.01 -24.33 0.99
N ARG A 64 -7.62 -23.15 1.45
CA ARG A 64 -8.46 -21.96 1.52
C ARG A 64 -7.76 -20.83 0.78
N SER A 65 -8.47 -20.15 -0.12
CA SER A 65 -7.92 -19.05 -0.92
C SER A 65 -8.70 -17.76 -0.74
N ILE A 66 -7.99 -16.68 -0.44
CA ILE A 66 -8.57 -15.34 -0.33
C ILE A 66 -7.88 -14.39 -1.30
N VAL A 67 -8.58 -13.32 -1.68
CA VAL A 67 -8.02 -12.22 -2.45
C VAL A 67 -8.08 -10.95 -1.61
N PHE A 68 -6.95 -10.29 -1.41
CA PHE A 68 -6.83 -9.01 -0.71
C PHE A 68 -6.71 -7.89 -1.76
N ASP A 69 -7.72 -7.01 -1.77
CA ASP A 69 -8.03 -6.01 -2.80
C ASP A 69 -8.32 -6.56 -4.19
N LEU A 70 -9.03 -5.78 -5.01
CA LEU A 70 -9.42 -6.14 -6.38
C LEU A 70 -9.06 -5.08 -7.43
N GLY A 71 -8.29 -4.06 -7.05
CA GLY A 71 -7.91 -2.98 -7.95
C GLY A 71 -9.07 -2.06 -8.33
N THR A 72 -8.87 -1.32 -9.42
CA THR A 72 -9.84 -0.38 -9.98
C THR A 72 -10.74 -1.05 -11.02
N PRO A 73 -12.07 -0.82 -11.02
CA PRO A 73 -12.91 -1.19 -12.15
C PRO A 73 -12.48 -0.50 -13.47
N LYS A 74 -12.37 -1.26 -14.57
CA LYS A 74 -11.97 -0.71 -15.88
C LYS A 74 -13.09 -0.03 -16.68
N ASP A 75 -14.35 -0.40 -16.47
CA ASP A 75 -15.49 0.25 -17.12
C ASP A 75 -16.00 1.42 -16.27
N VAL A 76 -15.46 2.60 -16.52
CA VAL A 76 -15.74 3.80 -15.74
C VAL A 76 -17.23 4.18 -15.74
N VAL A 77 -17.93 3.90 -16.85
CA VAL A 77 -19.32 4.32 -17.03
C VAL A 77 -20.27 3.41 -16.24
N ASN A 78 -20.01 2.10 -16.25
CA ASN A 78 -20.94 1.13 -15.70
C ASN A 78 -20.53 0.63 -14.31
N ASP A 79 -19.25 0.76 -13.93
CA ASP A 79 -18.72 0.17 -12.71
C ASP A 79 -18.39 1.14 -11.57
N PHE A 80 -18.78 2.40 -11.72
CA PHE A 80 -18.81 3.36 -10.63
C PHE A 80 -20.19 3.99 -10.47
N PRO A 81 -20.56 4.42 -9.25
CA PRO A 81 -21.65 5.36 -9.08
C PRO A 81 -21.38 6.64 -9.89
N PRO A 82 -22.41 7.33 -10.44
CA PRO A 82 -22.20 8.45 -11.36
C PRO A 82 -21.29 9.57 -10.84
N LYS A 83 -21.40 9.93 -9.55
CA LYS A 83 -20.53 10.95 -8.94
C LYS A 83 -19.06 10.52 -8.89
N VAL A 84 -18.81 9.24 -8.62
CA VAL A 84 -17.46 8.68 -8.59
C VAL A 84 -16.90 8.59 -10.01
N ALA A 85 -17.71 8.19 -10.99
CA ALA A 85 -17.31 8.19 -12.40
C ALA A 85 -16.94 9.60 -12.90
N GLU A 86 -17.73 10.62 -12.56
CA GLU A 86 -17.46 12.01 -12.92
C GLU A 86 -16.13 12.49 -12.32
N TRP A 87 -15.90 12.21 -11.04
CA TRP A 87 -14.64 12.53 -10.38
C TRP A 87 -13.46 11.79 -11.02
N PHE A 88 -13.60 10.49 -11.28
CA PHE A 88 -12.60 9.65 -11.94
C PHE A 88 -12.17 10.25 -13.28
N MET A 89 -13.13 10.62 -14.13
CA MET A 89 -12.84 11.23 -15.44
C MET A 89 -12.16 12.61 -15.32
N GLY A 90 -12.31 13.30 -14.19
CA GLY A 90 -11.70 14.61 -13.95
C GLY A 90 -10.28 14.58 -13.38
N MET A 91 -9.80 13.44 -12.88
CA MET A 91 -8.54 13.35 -12.12
C MET A 91 -7.26 13.27 -12.96
N GLY A 92 -7.35 13.05 -14.27
CA GLY A 92 -6.19 12.97 -15.16
C GLY A 92 -6.05 11.63 -15.86
N PHE A 93 -4.80 11.23 -16.14
CA PHE A 93 -4.53 9.98 -16.84
C PHE A 93 -4.67 8.79 -15.89
N MET A 94 -5.59 7.88 -16.23
CA MET A 94 -5.75 6.57 -15.62
C MET A 94 -6.02 5.52 -16.69
N ARG A 95 -5.39 4.36 -16.56
CA ARG A 95 -5.58 3.20 -17.42
C ARG A 95 -5.78 1.97 -16.55
N VAL A 96 -6.75 1.15 -16.92
CA VAL A 96 -6.97 -0.19 -16.37
C VAL A 96 -7.31 -1.11 -17.54
N GLU A 97 -6.63 -2.25 -17.65
CA GLU A 97 -6.85 -3.19 -18.76
C GLU A 97 -7.73 -4.36 -18.37
N LYS A 98 -7.61 -4.84 -17.13
CA LYS A 98 -8.23 -6.07 -16.65
C LYS A 98 -8.78 -5.91 -15.24
N TYR A 99 -9.87 -6.61 -14.95
CA TYR A 99 -10.28 -6.90 -13.59
C TYR A 99 -9.42 -8.01 -13.00
N VAL A 100 -9.26 -8.02 -11.68
CA VAL A 100 -8.58 -9.12 -10.99
C VAL A 100 -9.24 -10.48 -11.27
N SER A 101 -10.56 -10.54 -11.44
CA SER A 101 -11.25 -11.78 -11.84
C SER A 101 -10.77 -12.33 -13.19
N GLU A 102 -10.57 -11.47 -14.19
CA GLU A 102 -10.04 -11.89 -15.50
C GLU A 102 -8.60 -12.38 -15.39
N ILE A 103 -7.76 -11.69 -14.59
CA ILE A 103 -6.36 -12.08 -14.38
C ILE A 103 -6.26 -13.46 -13.72
N LEU A 104 -7.13 -13.74 -12.74
CA LEU A 104 -7.22 -15.04 -12.08
C LEU A 104 -7.63 -16.14 -13.05
N GLU A 105 -8.69 -15.95 -13.82
CA GLU A 105 -9.20 -16.94 -14.79
C GLU A 105 -8.19 -17.23 -15.91
N GLU A 106 -7.54 -16.21 -16.46
CA GLU A 106 -6.48 -16.36 -17.47
C GLU A 106 -5.29 -17.17 -16.96
N SER A 107 -5.06 -17.15 -15.65
CA SER A 107 -4.02 -17.92 -14.96
C SER A 107 -4.53 -19.26 -14.41
N ASN A 108 -5.72 -19.70 -14.83
CA ASN A 108 -6.38 -20.94 -14.42
C ASN A 108 -6.71 -21.03 -12.92
N VAL A 109 -6.98 -19.90 -12.27
CA VAL A 109 -7.56 -19.87 -10.92
C VAL A 109 -9.08 -19.70 -11.05
N ALA A 110 -9.83 -20.71 -10.62
CA ALA A 110 -11.28 -20.68 -10.67
C ALA A 110 -11.83 -19.72 -9.60
N LEU A 111 -12.76 -18.83 -9.96
CA LEU A 111 -13.29 -17.84 -9.03
C LEU A 111 -14.11 -18.46 -7.88
N ASP A 112 -14.64 -19.67 -8.08
CA ASP A 112 -15.34 -20.43 -7.04
C ASP A 112 -14.41 -21.05 -5.99
N SER A 113 -13.09 -21.11 -6.25
CA SER A 113 -12.10 -21.51 -5.25
C SER A 113 -11.75 -20.38 -4.27
N ILE A 114 -12.20 -19.15 -4.54
CA ILE A 114 -11.98 -18.01 -3.65
C ILE A 114 -13.08 -17.97 -2.59
N GLU A 115 -12.72 -18.20 -1.33
CA GLU A 115 -13.69 -18.19 -0.23
C GLU A 115 -14.04 -16.77 0.24
N ALA A 116 -13.12 -15.82 0.08
CA ALA A 116 -13.32 -14.45 0.53
C ALA A 116 -12.50 -13.45 -0.29
N ILE A 117 -13.10 -12.28 -0.47
CA ILE A 117 -12.48 -11.04 -0.92
C ILE A 117 -12.34 -10.16 0.31
N ILE A 118 -11.16 -9.62 0.55
CA ILE A 118 -10.90 -8.66 1.63
C ILE A 118 -10.61 -7.31 1.00
N TRP A 119 -11.37 -6.29 1.36
CA TRP A 119 -10.99 -4.91 1.04
C TRP A 119 -10.06 -4.39 2.14
N SER A 120 -8.88 -3.91 1.76
CA SER A 120 -8.06 -3.07 2.63
C SER A 120 -8.88 -1.88 3.08
N HIS A 121 -9.58 -1.22 2.15
CA HIS A 121 -10.55 -0.17 2.40
C HIS A 121 -11.44 0.06 1.17
N ALA A 122 -12.43 0.95 1.28
CA ALA A 122 -13.45 1.16 0.26
C ALA A 122 -13.17 2.32 -0.70
N HIS A 123 -11.90 2.56 -1.09
CA HIS A 123 -11.60 3.45 -2.21
C HIS A 123 -11.70 2.73 -3.56
N MET A 124 -11.92 3.52 -4.60
CA MET A 124 -12.29 3.07 -5.95
C MET A 124 -11.27 2.13 -6.61
N ASP A 125 -10.02 2.23 -6.20
CA ASP A 125 -8.86 1.49 -6.69
C ASP A 125 -8.50 0.25 -5.86
N HIS A 126 -9.32 -0.08 -4.85
CA HIS A 126 -9.17 -1.29 -4.03
C HIS A 126 -10.37 -2.22 -4.15
N VAL A 127 -11.56 -1.67 -4.44
CA VAL A 127 -12.83 -2.40 -4.32
C VAL A 127 -13.10 -3.40 -5.44
N GLY A 128 -12.57 -3.16 -6.64
CA GLY A 128 -12.82 -3.81 -7.94
C GLY A 128 -13.84 -4.94 -8.05
N ARG A 129 -15.11 -4.64 -8.35
CA ARG A 129 -16.17 -5.59 -8.79
C ARG A 129 -16.26 -6.98 -8.12
N PRO A 130 -16.52 -7.08 -6.80
CA PRO A 130 -16.83 -8.36 -6.16
C PRO A 130 -17.98 -9.10 -6.84
N SER A 131 -18.92 -8.40 -7.48
CA SER A 131 -20.04 -8.98 -8.24
C SER A 131 -19.65 -9.92 -9.38
N LEU A 132 -18.40 -9.92 -9.84
CA LEU A 132 -17.89 -10.89 -10.81
C LEU A 132 -17.51 -12.25 -10.19
N PHE A 133 -17.31 -12.29 -8.87
CA PHE A 133 -17.06 -13.54 -8.13
C PHE A 133 -18.39 -14.19 -7.73
N PRO A 134 -18.44 -15.53 -7.59
CA PRO A 134 -19.60 -16.22 -7.03
C PRO A 134 -20.04 -15.61 -5.70
N THR A 135 -21.35 -15.64 -5.42
CA THR A 135 -21.90 -15.09 -4.16
C THR A 135 -21.51 -15.89 -2.92
N THR A 136 -20.92 -17.08 -3.10
CA THR A 136 -20.30 -17.88 -2.04
C THR A 136 -19.01 -17.25 -1.53
N ALA A 137 -18.31 -16.44 -2.34
CA ALA A 137 -17.17 -15.65 -1.89
C ALA A 137 -17.64 -14.52 -0.99
N LYS A 138 -17.25 -14.57 0.29
CA LYS A 138 -17.58 -13.53 1.27
C LYS A 138 -16.88 -12.22 0.90
N LEU A 139 -17.49 -11.09 1.24
CA LEU A 139 -16.79 -9.81 1.25
C LEU A 139 -16.45 -9.45 2.69
N ILE A 140 -15.17 -9.32 3.00
CA ILE A 140 -14.65 -8.96 4.32
C ILE A 140 -14.17 -7.51 4.28
N VAL A 141 -14.63 -6.73 5.24
CA VAL A 141 -14.34 -5.29 5.32
C VAL A 141 -13.98 -4.90 6.75
N GLY A 142 -13.16 -3.86 6.91
CA GLY A 142 -12.82 -3.37 8.23
C GLY A 142 -13.94 -2.60 8.94
N PRO A 143 -13.74 -2.23 10.21
CA PRO A 143 -14.77 -1.60 11.04
C PRO A 143 -15.29 -0.28 10.46
N GLY A 144 -16.61 -0.12 10.39
CA GLY A 144 -17.28 1.14 10.01
C GLY A 144 -17.66 1.23 8.53
N ILE A 145 -17.19 0.32 7.68
CA ILE A 145 -17.51 0.27 6.25
C ILE A 145 -19.00 0.10 6.01
N LYS A 146 -19.69 -0.75 6.79
CA LYS A 146 -21.14 -0.91 6.62
C LYS A 146 -21.89 0.37 6.96
N GLN A 147 -21.52 1.02 8.06
CA GLN A 147 -22.14 2.28 8.43
C GLN A 147 -21.90 3.38 7.38
N ALA A 148 -20.72 3.42 6.78
CA ALA A 148 -20.35 4.46 5.82
C ALA A 148 -20.92 4.24 4.42
N PHE A 149 -20.99 2.99 3.95
CA PHE A 149 -21.24 2.70 2.53
C PHE A 149 -22.49 1.87 2.24
N PHE A 150 -23.19 1.35 3.27
CA PHE A 150 -24.40 0.55 3.09
C PHE A 150 -25.69 1.35 3.38
N PRO A 151 -26.75 1.13 2.58
CA PRO A 151 -26.76 0.37 1.33
C PRO A 151 -25.99 1.11 0.22
N GLY A 152 -25.56 0.41 -0.83
CA GLY A 152 -24.83 1.02 -1.95
C GLY A 152 -25.73 1.84 -2.89
N TYR A 153 -25.15 2.41 -3.94
CA TYR A 153 -25.86 3.06 -5.05
C TYR A 153 -26.54 2.02 -5.96
N PRO A 154 -27.77 2.23 -6.47
CA PRO A 154 -28.58 3.45 -6.34
C PRO A 154 -29.49 3.50 -5.10
N THR A 155 -29.45 2.49 -4.23
CA THR A 155 -30.30 2.45 -3.03
C THR A 155 -30.01 3.62 -2.09
N ALA A 156 -28.73 3.93 -1.86
CA ALA A 156 -28.28 5.20 -1.30
C ALA A 156 -27.67 6.07 -2.42
N PRO A 157 -28.30 7.21 -2.76
CA PRO A 157 -27.85 8.07 -3.87
C PRO A 157 -26.44 8.65 -3.72
N ASP A 158 -25.96 8.79 -2.49
CA ASP A 158 -24.64 9.38 -2.18
C ASP A 158 -23.55 8.33 -1.91
N SER A 159 -23.88 7.03 -1.96
CA SER A 159 -22.87 5.99 -1.73
C SER A 159 -21.85 5.96 -2.87
N GLN A 160 -20.59 5.80 -2.49
CA GLN A 160 -19.46 5.66 -3.41
C GLN A 160 -19.31 4.21 -3.93
N ILE A 161 -20.12 3.28 -3.45
CA ILE A 161 -20.07 1.86 -3.80
C ILE A 161 -21.40 1.41 -4.39
N LEU A 162 -21.37 0.57 -5.41
CA LEU A 162 -22.58 0.05 -6.05
C LEU A 162 -23.20 -1.08 -5.22
N SER A 163 -24.52 -1.04 -4.99
CA SER A 163 -25.27 -2.04 -4.21
C SER A 163 -25.05 -3.47 -4.69
N ARG A 164 -24.82 -3.65 -6.01
CA ARG A 164 -24.59 -4.97 -6.60
C ARG A 164 -23.32 -5.64 -6.08
N GLU A 165 -22.33 -4.88 -5.60
CA GLU A 165 -21.10 -5.46 -5.06
C GLU A 165 -21.34 -6.23 -3.75
N PHE A 166 -22.47 -5.95 -3.08
CA PHE A 166 -22.91 -6.61 -1.86
C PHE A 166 -24.02 -7.65 -2.12
N ALA A 167 -24.63 -7.66 -3.30
CA ALA A 167 -25.86 -8.38 -3.54
C ALA A 167 -25.68 -9.90 -3.48
N GLY A 168 -26.51 -10.56 -2.67
CA GLY A 168 -26.57 -12.02 -2.59
C GLY A 168 -25.40 -12.70 -1.90
N ARG A 169 -24.36 -11.95 -1.46
CA ARG A 169 -23.21 -12.49 -0.73
C ARG A 169 -23.23 -12.09 0.75
N GLU A 170 -22.52 -12.85 1.56
CA GLU A 170 -22.22 -12.46 2.94
C GLU A 170 -21.22 -11.31 2.93
N VAL A 171 -21.56 -10.20 3.58
CA VAL A 171 -20.61 -9.13 3.90
C VAL A 171 -20.28 -9.23 5.38
N ALA A 172 -19.05 -9.63 5.70
CA ALA A 172 -18.52 -9.72 7.06
C ALA A 172 -17.75 -8.43 7.38
N GLU A 173 -18.31 -7.59 8.26
CA GLU A 173 -17.61 -6.42 8.77
C GLU A 173 -16.90 -6.84 10.06
N LEU A 174 -15.57 -6.72 10.07
CA LEU A 174 -14.76 -7.00 11.25
C LEU A 174 -15.01 -5.93 12.31
N SER A 175 -15.09 -6.36 13.57
CA SER A 175 -15.26 -5.49 14.72
C SER A 175 -13.95 -5.30 15.47
N LEU A 176 -13.76 -4.12 16.10
CA LEU A 176 -12.54 -3.82 16.86
C LEU A 176 -12.18 -4.87 17.93
N PRO A 177 -13.12 -5.48 18.67
CA PRO A 177 -12.79 -6.52 19.65
C PRO A 177 -12.17 -7.79 19.06
N GLU A 178 -12.36 -8.09 17.77
CA GLU A 178 -11.74 -9.24 17.10
C GLU A 178 -10.23 -9.04 16.93
N PHE A 179 -9.76 -7.79 16.85
CA PHE A 179 -8.34 -7.44 16.80
C PHE A 179 -7.70 -7.51 18.19
N SER A 180 -7.60 -8.74 18.70
CA SER A 180 -7.16 -9.04 20.06
C SER A 180 -5.63 -9.06 20.25
N LEU A 181 -4.86 -9.05 19.16
CA LEU A 181 -3.40 -9.03 19.17
C LEU A 181 -2.88 -7.60 18.99
N ASP A 182 -1.61 -7.40 19.35
CA ASP A 182 -0.86 -6.17 19.07
C ASP A 182 0.46 -6.55 18.40
N ILE A 183 0.58 -6.25 17.10
CA ILE A 183 1.73 -6.60 16.28
C ILE A 183 2.31 -5.30 15.72
N GLY A 184 3.56 -5.01 16.05
CA GLY A 184 4.24 -3.78 15.62
C GLY A 184 3.60 -2.49 16.10
N GLY A 185 2.66 -2.52 17.06
CA GLY A 185 1.89 -1.37 17.50
C GLY A 185 0.54 -1.19 16.79
N LEU A 186 0.14 -2.13 15.93
CA LEU A 186 -1.19 -2.17 15.32
C LEU A 186 -2.00 -3.31 15.91
N LYS A 187 -3.31 -3.08 16.09
CA LYS A 187 -4.23 -4.13 16.53
C LYS A 187 -4.40 -5.15 15.41
N ALA A 188 -4.29 -6.44 15.73
CA ALA A 188 -4.26 -7.50 14.75
C ALA A 188 -5.25 -8.64 15.07
N LEU A 189 -5.78 -9.24 14.00
CA LEU A 189 -6.62 -10.42 13.98
C LEU A 189 -5.87 -11.53 13.22
N ASP A 190 -5.74 -12.70 13.82
CA ASP A 190 -5.23 -13.90 13.15
C ASP A 190 -6.37 -14.55 12.35
N TYR A 191 -6.34 -14.41 11.02
CA TYR A 191 -7.47 -14.75 10.16
C TYR A 191 -7.69 -16.27 10.04
N PHE A 192 -6.61 -17.03 9.91
CA PHE A 192 -6.66 -18.49 9.85
C PHE A 192 -6.57 -19.14 11.25
N GLY A 193 -6.20 -18.36 12.28
CA GLY A 193 -6.12 -18.82 13.66
C GLY A 193 -4.89 -19.65 13.99
N ASP A 194 -3.95 -19.76 13.05
CA ASP A 194 -2.74 -20.56 13.16
C ASP A 194 -1.45 -19.73 13.02
N GLY A 195 -1.58 -18.40 12.92
CA GLY A 195 -0.48 -17.45 12.83
C GLY A 195 0.17 -17.31 11.46
N SER A 196 -0.49 -17.80 10.41
CA SER A 196 -0.01 -17.71 9.02
C SER A 196 -0.40 -16.42 8.29
N PHE A 197 -1.52 -15.80 8.65
CA PHE A 197 -1.99 -14.56 8.02
C PHE A 197 -2.75 -13.68 9.03
N TYR A 198 -2.31 -12.43 9.16
CA TYR A 198 -2.92 -11.47 10.07
C TYR A 198 -3.52 -10.30 9.29
N LEU A 199 -4.71 -9.85 9.70
CA LEU A 199 -5.26 -8.55 9.34
C LEU A 199 -4.93 -7.55 10.45
N LEU A 200 -4.46 -6.36 10.10
CA LEU A 200 -4.07 -5.31 11.04
C LEU A 200 -4.95 -4.10 10.82
N SER A 201 -5.57 -3.60 11.88
CA SER A 201 -6.28 -2.33 11.87
C SER A 201 -5.26 -1.20 11.70
N ALA A 202 -5.37 -0.48 10.58
CA ALA A 202 -4.41 0.53 10.13
C ALA A 202 -5.16 1.86 9.87
N PRO A 203 -5.73 2.50 10.91
CA PRO A 203 -6.64 3.63 10.75
C PRO A 203 -5.94 4.87 10.18
N GLY A 204 -6.76 5.79 9.69
CA GLY A 204 -6.35 7.15 9.32
C GLY A 204 -6.52 7.46 7.84
N HIS A 205 -5.97 6.62 6.95
CA HIS A 205 -6.14 6.83 5.51
C HIS A 205 -7.63 6.84 5.12
N ALA A 206 -8.33 5.75 5.43
CA ALA A 206 -9.76 5.62 5.17
C ALA A 206 -10.46 4.90 6.33
N ILE A 207 -11.79 5.03 6.37
CA ILE A 207 -12.65 4.29 7.31
C ILE A 207 -12.42 2.80 7.10
N GLY A 208 -12.21 2.06 8.20
CA GLY A 208 -12.04 0.61 8.16
C GLY A 208 -10.76 0.14 7.47
N HIS A 209 -9.75 1.00 7.30
CA HIS A 209 -8.51 0.63 6.60
C HIS A 209 -7.75 -0.51 7.31
N LEU A 210 -7.40 -1.53 6.53
CA LEU A 210 -6.71 -2.75 6.95
C LEU A 210 -5.40 -2.90 6.19
N ASN A 211 -4.35 -3.27 6.92
CA ASN A 211 -3.14 -3.85 6.36
C ASN A 211 -3.17 -5.37 6.58
N ALA A 212 -2.28 -6.11 5.91
CA ALA A 212 -2.10 -7.53 6.18
C ALA A 212 -0.63 -7.92 6.37
N LEU A 213 -0.40 -8.92 7.21
CA LEU A 213 0.92 -9.51 7.45
C LEU A 213 0.84 -11.01 7.15
N ALA A 214 1.43 -11.42 6.04
CA ALA A 214 1.43 -12.78 5.55
C ALA A 214 2.76 -13.48 5.89
N ARG A 215 2.69 -14.57 6.66
CA ARG A 215 3.87 -15.39 6.96
C ARG A 215 4.22 -16.26 5.75
N THR A 216 5.35 -15.97 5.12
CA THR A 216 5.80 -16.60 3.85
C THR A 216 6.74 -17.79 4.08
N THR A 217 7.46 -17.80 5.18
CA THR A 217 8.27 -18.92 5.69
C THR A 217 8.16 -18.95 7.22
N ASP A 218 8.88 -19.81 7.93
CA ASP A 218 8.83 -19.84 9.39
C ASP A 218 9.31 -18.53 10.06
N ASN A 219 10.07 -17.69 9.35
CA ASN A 219 10.62 -16.46 9.86
C ASN A 219 10.45 -15.22 8.96
N THR A 220 10.01 -15.35 7.70
CA THR A 220 9.82 -14.20 6.79
C THR A 220 8.36 -13.85 6.53
N PHE A 221 8.09 -12.57 6.27
CA PHE A 221 6.75 -12.04 6.07
C PHE A 221 6.68 -11.06 4.89
N LEU A 222 5.55 -11.08 4.19
CA LEU A 222 5.12 -9.98 3.33
C LEU A 222 4.13 -9.11 4.12
N TYR A 223 4.32 -7.80 4.06
CA TYR A 223 3.42 -6.82 4.67
C TYR A 223 2.71 -6.05 3.55
N LEU A 224 1.40 -6.21 3.46
CA LEU A 224 0.52 -5.59 2.48
C LEU A 224 0.00 -4.30 3.11
N ALA A 225 0.55 -3.15 2.71
CA ALA A 225 0.36 -1.90 3.46
C ALA A 225 -0.89 -1.10 3.07
N GLY A 226 -1.66 -1.57 2.08
CA GLY A 226 -2.74 -0.79 1.47
C GLY A 226 -2.24 0.62 1.14
N ASP A 227 -3.01 1.62 1.58
CA ASP A 227 -2.76 3.05 1.39
C ASP A 227 -2.24 3.72 2.65
N SER A 228 -1.57 2.95 3.51
CA SER A 228 -0.80 3.54 4.62
C SER A 228 0.26 4.51 4.10
N VAL A 229 0.79 4.26 2.90
CA VAL A 229 1.66 5.17 2.12
C VAL A 229 1.36 4.98 0.64
N HIS A 230 1.44 6.05 -0.15
CA HIS A 230 1.28 6.03 -1.61
C HIS A 230 2.63 6.07 -2.33
N HIS A 231 3.64 6.63 -1.66
CA HIS A 231 5.02 6.62 -2.15
C HIS A 231 6.00 6.35 -1.01
N LEU A 232 7.09 5.64 -1.28
CA LEU A 232 7.99 5.15 -0.22
C LEU A 232 8.81 6.25 0.44
N SER A 233 8.78 7.45 -0.13
CA SER A 233 9.27 8.67 0.49
C SER A 233 8.45 9.16 1.68
N GLU A 234 7.23 8.66 1.89
CA GLU A 234 6.45 8.86 3.12
C GLU A 234 6.89 7.91 4.24
N LEU A 235 7.48 6.77 3.85
CA LEU A 235 7.96 5.74 4.77
C LEU A 235 9.43 5.93 5.13
N ARG A 236 10.27 6.31 4.16
CA ARG A 236 11.74 6.30 4.25
C ARG A 236 12.37 7.64 3.85
N PRO A 237 13.54 8.00 4.41
CA PRO A 237 14.25 7.25 5.46
C PRO A 237 13.57 7.36 6.84
N HIS A 238 14.04 6.57 7.80
CA HIS A 238 13.64 6.66 9.20
C HIS A 238 14.76 6.17 10.12
N ALA A 239 14.64 6.37 11.44
CA ALA A 239 15.70 6.07 12.42
C ALA A 239 16.25 4.62 12.44
N ALA A 240 15.60 3.68 11.77
CA ALA A 240 16.07 2.28 11.63
C ALA A 240 16.40 1.89 10.17
N SER A 241 16.19 2.80 9.23
CA SER A 241 16.47 2.64 7.80
C SER A 241 16.96 3.98 7.25
N HIS A 242 18.25 4.25 7.49
CA HIS A 242 18.87 5.52 7.15
C HIS A 242 19.09 5.65 5.65
N LEU A 243 19.08 6.88 5.15
CA LEU A 243 19.49 7.17 3.78
C LEU A 243 20.92 6.62 3.55
N PRO A 244 21.16 5.83 2.48
CA PRO A 244 22.45 5.17 2.29
C PRO A 244 23.49 6.18 1.81
N GLN A 245 24.77 5.95 2.10
CA GLN A 245 25.86 6.81 1.63
C GLN A 245 25.93 6.94 0.10
N SER A 246 25.45 5.93 -0.62
CA SER A 246 25.40 5.91 -2.07
C SER A 246 24.14 5.20 -2.56
N VAL A 247 23.49 5.77 -3.56
CA VAL A 247 22.26 5.28 -4.19
C VAL A 247 22.56 4.97 -5.66
N ALA A 248 22.21 3.77 -6.11
CA ALA A 248 22.24 3.43 -7.52
C ALA A 248 20.86 3.74 -8.12
N LEU A 249 20.79 4.76 -8.98
CA LEU A 249 19.56 5.12 -9.67
C LEU A 249 19.41 4.33 -10.96
N ARG A 250 18.18 3.91 -11.31
CA ARG A 250 17.94 3.18 -12.56
C ARG A 250 18.33 4.05 -13.75
N GLY A 251 19.01 3.45 -14.74
CA GLY A 251 19.44 4.15 -15.95
C GLY A 251 20.65 5.08 -15.77
N SER A 252 21.11 5.33 -14.54
CA SER A 252 22.38 6.04 -14.29
C SER A 252 23.54 5.05 -14.22
N SER A 253 24.59 5.31 -15.00
CA SER A 253 25.86 4.56 -14.91
C SER A 253 26.69 4.91 -13.66
N ARG A 254 26.25 5.89 -12.86
CA ARG A 254 26.94 6.39 -11.67
C ARG A 254 26.04 6.35 -10.45
N CYS A 255 26.57 5.85 -9.34
CA CYS A 255 25.89 5.98 -8.06
C CYS A 255 25.89 7.46 -7.62
N CYS A 256 24.74 7.95 -7.17
CA CYS A 256 24.63 9.28 -6.56
C CYS A 256 25.05 9.19 -5.09
N PRO A 257 25.82 10.15 -4.56
CA PRO A 257 26.02 10.26 -3.11
C PRO A 257 24.66 10.45 -2.43
N GLY A 258 24.37 9.71 -1.36
CA GLY A 258 23.13 9.89 -0.60
C GLY A 258 22.95 11.33 -0.12
N ALA A 259 24.04 12.00 0.24
CA ALA A 259 24.05 13.41 0.62
C ALA A 259 23.50 14.36 -0.46
N ALA A 260 23.49 13.98 -1.74
CA ALA A 260 22.87 14.79 -2.80
C ALA A 260 21.36 14.99 -2.55
N PHE A 261 20.68 14.00 -1.97
CA PHE A 261 19.26 14.12 -1.62
C PHE A 261 19.01 15.08 -0.46
N HIS A 262 20.03 15.46 0.31
CA HIS A 262 19.89 16.53 1.31
C HIS A 262 19.54 17.86 0.63
N ALA A 263 19.96 18.09 -0.62
CA ALA A 263 19.64 19.31 -1.35
C ALA A 263 18.12 19.53 -1.56
N ILE A 264 17.33 18.46 -1.56
CA ILE A 264 15.87 18.49 -1.75
C ILE A 264 15.08 18.11 -0.48
N HIS A 265 15.74 17.58 0.54
CA HIS A 265 15.07 17.11 1.75
C HIS A 265 14.48 18.28 2.56
N PRO A 266 13.20 18.23 3.00
CA PRO A 266 12.57 19.37 3.69
C PRO A 266 13.28 19.80 4.97
N LEU A 267 13.82 18.85 5.73
CA LEU A 267 14.58 19.15 6.96
C LEU A 267 15.92 19.87 6.73
N SER A 268 16.42 19.96 5.50
CA SER A 268 17.66 20.69 5.20
C SER A 268 17.50 22.20 5.31
N ASP A 269 16.27 22.69 5.13
CA ASP A 269 15.91 24.09 5.35
C ASP A 269 14.48 24.17 5.86
N ILE A 270 14.30 23.82 7.14
CA ILE A 270 12.99 23.79 7.81
C ILE A 270 12.26 25.15 7.73
N THR A 271 12.97 26.26 7.53
CA THR A 271 12.37 27.60 7.44
C THR A 271 11.50 27.79 6.20
N LYS A 272 11.70 26.96 5.17
CA LYS A 272 10.86 26.92 3.95
C LYS A 272 9.70 25.95 4.05
N VAL A 273 9.63 25.16 5.12
CA VAL A 273 8.60 24.14 5.32
C VAL A 273 7.48 24.74 6.17
N PRO A 274 6.20 24.61 5.78
CA PRO A 274 5.09 25.03 6.63
C PRO A 274 5.08 24.30 7.99
N ASP A 275 4.83 25.03 9.09
CA ASP A 275 4.88 24.53 10.47
C ASP A 275 4.09 23.23 10.70
N ARG A 276 2.97 23.05 10.00
CA ARG A 276 2.13 21.83 10.06
C ARG A 276 2.85 20.53 9.66
N TYR A 277 4.00 20.64 9.00
CA TYR A 277 4.83 19.49 8.59
C TYR A 277 6.05 19.30 9.49
N HIS A 278 6.38 20.22 10.40
CA HIS A 278 7.60 20.13 11.21
C HIS A 278 7.60 18.92 12.13
N GLU A 279 6.60 18.80 13.01
CA GLU A 279 6.47 17.67 13.94
C GLU A 279 6.28 16.33 13.21
N PRO A 280 5.44 16.22 12.16
CA PRO A 280 5.31 14.96 11.41
C PRO A 280 6.60 14.46 10.76
N LEU A 281 7.47 15.38 10.35
CA LEU A 281 8.81 15.08 9.84
C LEU A 281 9.84 14.86 10.95
N GLY A 282 9.45 14.98 12.22
CA GLY A 282 10.27 14.72 13.40
C GLY A 282 11.24 15.83 13.76
N TYR A 283 11.00 17.08 13.34
CA TYR A 283 11.79 18.24 13.77
C TYR A 283 11.53 18.58 15.25
N PRO A 284 12.55 18.97 16.05
CA PRO A 284 13.95 19.21 15.68
C PRO A 284 14.87 17.98 15.83
N ASP A 285 14.35 16.83 16.22
CA ASP A 285 15.16 15.68 16.62
C ASP A 285 15.67 14.84 15.43
N SER A 286 15.00 14.94 14.28
CA SER A 286 15.31 14.16 13.09
C SER A 286 16.19 14.92 12.09
N THR A 287 16.88 14.17 11.23
CA THR A 287 17.77 14.67 10.19
C THR A 287 17.31 14.19 8.81
N PRO A 288 17.82 14.77 7.71
CA PRO A 288 17.58 14.24 6.36
C PRO A 288 17.90 12.74 6.18
N ASP A 289 18.79 12.18 6.99
CA ASP A 289 19.14 10.76 6.93
C ASP A 289 18.18 9.85 7.71
N THR A 290 17.32 10.43 8.55
CA THR A 290 16.50 9.68 9.53
C THR A 290 15.03 10.08 9.54
N ALA A 291 14.58 10.89 8.58
CA ALA A 291 13.20 11.32 8.42
C ALA A 291 12.72 11.12 6.98
N PRO A 292 11.46 10.78 6.74
CA PRO A 292 10.94 10.65 5.39
C PRO A 292 10.95 12.00 4.67
N PHE A 293 11.01 11.98 3.34
CA PHE A 293 10.93 13.21 2.53
C PHE A 293 9.54 13.83 2.58
N PHE A 294 8.51 13.02 2.82
CA PHE A 294 7.14 13.49 2.95
C PHE A 294 6.42 12.85 4.14
N THR A 295 5.26 13.42 4.46
CA THR A 295 4.22 12.88 5.33
C THR A 295 2.87 13.06 4.62
N ILE A 296 1.79 12.61 5.25
CA ILE A 296 0.41 12.83 4.78
C ILE A 296 0.17 14.31 4.53
N SER A 297 -0.30 14.61 3.31
CA SER A 297 -0.61 15.98 2.89
C SER A 297 -1.70 16.60 3.75
N GLN A 298 -1.56 17.89 4.03
CA GLN A 298 -2.56 18.68 4.72
C GLN A 298 -2.59 20.12 4.20
N THR A 299 -3.78 20.60 3.86
CA THR A 299 -4.00 22.00 3.45
C THR A 299 -3.81 22.94 4.64
N PRO A 300 -3.65 24.27 4.42
CA PRO A 300 -3.60 25.23 5.52
C PRO A 300 -4.87 25.25 6.40
N THR A 301 -6.01 24.84 5.84
CA THR A 301 -7.30 24.70 6.53
C THR A 301 -7.46 23.36 7.24
N GLY A 302 -6.49 22.45 7.11
CA GLY A 302 -6.47 21.15 7.79
C GLY A 302 -7.05 19.98 6.99
N GLU A 303 -7.50 20.22 5.75
CA GLU A 303 -8.09 19.20 4.88
C GLU A 303 -7.01 18.25 4.35
N SER A 304 -7.39 16.99 4.12
CA SER A 304 -6.53 15.93 3.60
C SER A 304 -7.38 14.90 2.84
N LEU A 305 -6.73 14.09 2.00
CA LEU A 305 -7.34 12.87 1.46
C LEU A 305 -7.54 11.82 2.57
N ALA A 306 -6.65 11.81 3.58
CA ALA A 306 -6.78 10.93 4.73
C ALA A 306 -8.01 11.33 5.58
N SER A 307 -8.80 10.33 5.97
CA SER A 307 -9.96 10.51 6.85
C SER A 307 -9.58 11.06 8.25
N ASP A 308 -8.40 10.67 8.76
CA ASP A 308 -7.77 11.24 9.95
C ASP A 308 -6.24 11.27 9.74
N VAL A 309 -5.69 12.48 9.66
CA VAL A 309 -4.27 12.72 9.38
C VAL A 309 -3.37 12.22 10.51
N ASN A 310 -3.82 12.31 11.77
CA ASN A 310 -2.99 11.93 12.92
C ASN A 310 -2.90 10.41 13.02
N ASP A 311 -4.03 9.71 12.87
CA ASP A 311 -4.06 8.26 12.83
C ASP A 311 -3.27 7.73 11.63
N ALA A 312 -3.35 8.38 10.46
CA ALA A 312 -2.61 7.96 9.27
C ALA A 312 -1.09 8.06 9.51
N ARG A 313 -0.64 9.18 10.10
CA ARG A 313 0.77 9.37 10.48
C ARG A 313 1.22 8.37 11.54
N ALA A 314 0.38 8.07 12.53
CA ALA A 314 0.67 7.05 13.54
C ALA A 314 0.78 5.65 12.92
N THR A 315 -0.09 5.32 11.96
CA THR A 315 -0.03 4.09 11.17
C THR A 315 1.28 4.02 10.38
N ILE A 316 1.71 5.09 9.70
CA ILE A 316 3.03 5.12 9.01
C ILE A 316 4.17 4.83 9.99
N LYS A 317 4.18 5.45 11.17
CA LYS A 317 5.20 5.15 12.21
C LYS A 317 5.18 3.69 12.66
N ALA A 318 4.02 3.05 12.70
CA ALA A 318 3.93 1.62 12.96
C ALA A 318 4.49 0.80 11.79
N VAL A 319 4.16 1.14 10.54
CA VAL A 319 4.71 0.51 9.32
C VAL A 319 6.23 0.61 9.27
N GLN A 320 6.83 1.72 9.71
CA GLN A 320 8.29 1.88 9.81
C GLN A 320 8.96 0.81 10.69
N ARG A 321 8.26 0.26 11.69
CA ARG A 321 8.80 -0.84 12.53
C ARG A 321 8.86 -2.14 11.75
N PHE A 322 7.86 -2.42 10.93
CA PHE A 322 7.87 -3.56 10.01
C PHE A 322 8.95 -3.36 8.94
N ASP A 323 9.06 -2.15 8.40
CA ASP A 323 10.10 -1.83 7.41
C ASP A 323 11.53 -1.99 7.95
N ALA A 324 11.75 -1.69 9.23
CA ALA A 324 13.03 -1.89 9.90
C ALA A 324 13.44 -3.37 9.99
N ASP A 325 12.48 -4.29 10.04
CA ASP A 325 12.75 -5.71 10.26
C ASP A 325 13.25 -6.37 8.97
N GLU A 326 14.46 -6.92 8.98
CA GLU A 326 15.05 -7.56 7.80
C GLU A 326 14.21 -8.74 7.25
N ASN A 327 13.33 -9.32 8.07
CA ASN A 327 12.49 -10.46 7.72
C ASN A 327 11.07 -10.06 7.30
N VAL A 328 10.77 -8.77 7.16
CA VAL A 328 9.47 -8.28 6.66
C VAL A 328 9.66 -7.44 5.40
N PHE A 329 9.04 -7.81 4.30
CA PHE A 329 9.03 -6.99 3.07
C PHE A 329 7.71 -6.25 2.93
N VAL A 330 7.76 -4.93 3.09
CA VAL A 330 6.61 -4.02 2.96
C VAL A 330 6.36 -3.73 1.49
N VAL A 331 5.15 -4.01 1.03
CA VAL A 331 4.63 -3.72 -0.30
C VAL A 331 3.42 -2.80 -0.13
N ALA A 332 3.58 -1.53 -0.52
CA ALA A 332 2.48 -0.57 -0.58
C ALA A 332 1.68 -0.76 -1.86
N ALA A 333 0.37 -0.46 -1.84
CA ALA A 333 -0.51 -0.70 -2.98
C ALA A 333 -0.04 0.03 -4.25
N HIS A 334 0.49 1.25 -4.07
CA HIS A 334 0.86 2.15 -5.17
C HIS A 334 2.36 2.31 -5.41
N ASP A 335 3.20 1.42 -4.89
CA ASP A 335 4.66 1.48 -5.12
C ASP A 335 5.03 1.06 -6.56
N ALA A 336 5.03 2.04 -7.46
CA ALA A 336 5.48 1.87 -8.84
C ALA A 336 6.98 1.57 -8.92
N SER A 337 7.78 2.01 -7.94
CA SER A 337 9.24 1.90 -7.97
C SER A 337 9.68 0.44 -7.96
N ILE A 338 8.97 -0.45 -7.26
CA ILE A 338 9.31 -1.87 -7.19
C ILE A 338 8.67 -2.74 -8.27
N ARG A 339 7.72 -2.22 -9.08
CA ARG A 339 6.99 -3.02 -10.09
C ARG A 339 7.90 -3.88 -10.95
N GLY A 340 9.02 -3.32 -11.42
CA GLY A 340 9.98 -3.99 -12.29
C GLY A 340 10.84 -5.08 -11.64
N ILE A 341 10.81 -5.24 -10.31
CA ILE A 341 11.56 -6.28 -9.59
C ILE A 341 10.66 -7.34 -8.95
N LEU A 342 9.34 -7.15 -8.95
CA LEU A 342 8.42 -8.08 -8.32
C LEU A 342 8.22 -9.34 -9.16
N ASP A 343 8.09 -10.47 -8.48
CA ASP A 343 7.57 -11.69 -9.07
C ASP A 343 6.04 -11.64 -9.09
N LEU A 344 5.52 -10.99 -10.13
CA LEU A 344 4.09 -10.84 -10.33
C LEU A 344 3.42 -12.18 -10.66
N PHE A 345 2.16 -12.31 -10.21
CA PHE A 345 1.26 -13.42 -10.50
C PHE A 345 1.26 -13.74 -12.00
N PRO A 346 1.36 -15.02 -12.41
CA PRO A 346 1.08 -16.25 -11.63
C PRO A 346 2.22 -16.77 -10.73
N ARG A 347 3.34 -16.06 -10.60
CA ARG A 347 4.40 -16.45 -9.66
C ARG A 347 4.04 -16.10 -8.23
N THR A 348 4.64 -16.83 -7.29
CA THR A 348 4.53 -16.54 -5.86
C THR A 348 5.67 -15.62 -5.42
N ALA A 349 5.40 -14.83 -4.39
CA ALA A 349 6.36 -13.88 -3.81
C ALA A 349 7.04 -14.42 -2.54
N ASN A 350 6.80 -15.69 -2.14
CA ASN A 350 7.30 -16.25 -0.89
C ASN A 350 8.84 -16.26 -0.77
N ASP A 351 9.57 -16.33 -1.87
CA ASP A 351 11.03 -16.39 -1.91
C ASP A 351 11.70 -15.02 -2.02
N TRP A 352 10.93 -13.93 -1.78
CA TRP A 352 11.40 -12.54 -1.85
C TRP A 352 12.71 -12.31 -1.08
N LYS A 353 12.89 -12.96 0.08
CA LYS A 353 14.07 -12.78 0.95
C LYS A 353 15.30 -13.43 0.34
N VAL A 354 15.17 -14.65 -0.18
CA VAL A 354 16.28 -15.37 -0.83
C VAL A 354 16.68 -14.68 -2.13
N LYS A 355 15.71 -14.08 -2.84
CA LYS A 355 15.95 -13.26 -4.03
C LYS A 355 16.47 -11.85 -3.74
N GLY A 356 16.51 -11.43 -2.46
CA GLY A 356 16.95 -10.09 -2.06
C GLY A 356 16.07 -8.95 -2.56
N LEU A 357 14.77 -9.20 -2.79
CA LEU A 357 13.86 -8.20 -3.38
C LEU A 357 13.70 -6.97 -2.48
N LYS A 358 13.66 -7.16 -1.16
CA LYS A 358 13.59 -6.05 -0.19
C LYS A 358 14.81 -5.14 -0.31
N GLU A 359 16.00 -5.73 -0.34
CA GLU A 359 17.26 -4.99 -0.42
C GLU A 359 17.40 -4.28 -1.77
N ALA A 360 17.03 -4.95 -2.86
CA ALA A 360 17.04 -4.37 -4.21
C ALA A 360 16.04 -3.22 -4.37
N GLY A 361 14.83 -3.34 -3.79
CA GLY A 361 13.74 -2.37 -3.93
C GLY A 361 13.80 -1.17 -2.98
N ARG A 362 14.54 -1.28 -1.87
CA ARG A 362 14.43 -0.37 -0.71
C ARG A 362 14.51 1.13 -1.07
N TRP A 363 15.36 1.48 -2.01
CA TRP A 363 15.69 2.87 -2.36
C TRP A 363 15.36 3.21 -3.82
N LEU A 364 14.64 2.34 -4.54
CA LEU A 364 14.33 2.58 -5.96
C LEU A 364 13.38 3.77 -6.15
N PHE A 365 12.55 4.10 -5.16
CA PHE A 365 11.69 5.29 -5.19
C PHE A 365 12.49 6.61 -5.30
N LEU A 366 13.78 6.61 -4.98
CA LEU A 366 14.62 7.80 -5.14
C LEU A 366 14.86 8.15 -6.61
N ASP A 367 14.62 7.22 -7.55
CA ASP A 367 14.64 7.49 -8.99
C ASP A 367 13.65 8.59 -9.37
N ASP A 368 12.53 8.70 -8.66
CA ASP A 368 11.49 9.67 -8.98
C ASP A 368 11.88 11.12 -8.60
N PHE A 369 12.98 11.30 -7.84
CA PHE A 369 13.53 12.61 -7.48
C PHE A 369 14.58 13.14 -8.47
N GLU A 370 14.82 12.46 -9.60
CA GLU A 370 15.80 12.88 -10.61
C GLU A 370 15.64 14.35 -11.02
N GLU A 371 14.42 14.79 -11.34
CA GLU A 371 14.14 16.18 -11.74
C GLU A 371 14.33 17.15 -10.57
N ALA A 372 13.91 16.78 -9.36
CA ALA A 372 14.09 17.61 -8.17
C ALA A 372 15.58 17.86 -7.87
N LEU A 373 16.42 16.82 -7.97
CA LEU A 373 17.87 16.91 -7.84
C LEU A 373 18.48 17.80 -8.93
N ARG A 374 18.07 17.62 -10.19
CA ARG A 374 18.52 18.46 -11.30
C ARG A 374 18.20 19.94 -11.08
N LEU A 375 17.01 20.26 -10.59
CA LEU A 375 16.60 21.62 -10.26
C LEU A 375 17.32 22.20 -9.04
N ALA A 376 17.77 21.35 -8.11
CA ALA A 376 18.61 21.72 -6.98
C ALA A 376 20.10 21.91 -7.37
N GLY A 377 20.48 21.60 -8.61
CA GLY A 377 21.85 21.72 -9.11
C GLY A 377 22.73 20.49 -8.83
N GLU A 378 22.13 19.38 -8.41
CA GLU A 378 22.83 18.12 -8.22
C GLU A 378 23.00 17.38 -9.56
N ASN A 379 24.22 16.90 -9.83
CA ASN A 379 24.53 16.14 -11.05
C ASN A 379 24.08 14.69 -10.91
N VAL A 380 22.82 14.43 -11.23
CA VAL A 380 22.31 13.10 -11.55
C VAL A 380 22.75 12.82 -12.99
N GLY A 381 23.67 11.87 -13.22
CA GLY A 381 24.23 11.65 -14.56
C GLY A 381 23.13 11.45 -15.61
N ASP A 382 23.33 11.96 -16.84
CA ASP A 382 22.35 11.91 -17.95
C ASP A 382 21.67 10.53 -18.04
N SER A 383 20.41 10.44 -17.64
CA SER A 383 19.58 9.28 -17.93
C SER A 383 18.98 9.48 -19.33
N THR A 384 19.44 8.67 -20.29
CA THR A 384 18.71 8.53 -21.55
C THR A 384 17.49 7.66 -21.25
N ARG A 385 16.37 8.26 -20.84
CA ARG A 385 15.07 7.57 -20.82
C ARG A 385 14.72 7.17 -22.26
N THR A 386 14.89 5.89 -22.62
CA THR A 386 14.18 5.34 -23.77
C THR A 386 12.71 5.23 -23.39
N ALA A 387 11.87 5.84 -24.24
CA ALA A 387 10.44 6.04 -24.10
C ALA A 387 9.62 4.77 -23.86
#